data_AF-A0A8T6BIE5-F1
#
_entry.id   AF-A0A8T6BIE5-F1
#
_cell.length_a   1.000
_cell.length_b   1.000
_cell.length_c   1.000
_cell.angle_alpha   90.00
_cell.angle_beta   90.00
_cell.angle_gamma   90.00
#
_symmetry.space_group_name_H-M   'P 1'
#
loop_
_entity.id
_entity.type
_entity.pdbx_description
1 polymer ?
#
loop_
_entity_poly.entity_id
_entity_poly.type
_entity_poly.pdbx_seq_one_letter_code
_entity_poly.pdbx_strand_id
1 'polypeptide(L)' 'MQQKMIQFSGDVSLPAIGQGTWYMGEDASQRKTEVAALRAGI' A
#
# COMPACT_ATOMS: atom_id res chain seq x y z
N MET A 1 8.49 -6.37 11.89
CA MET A 1 7.04 -6.61 11.82
C MET A 1 6.83 -7.96 11.15
N GLN A 2 5.90 -8.78 11.65
CA GLN A 2 5.59 -10.08 11.05
C GLN A 2 4.42 -9.90 10.06
N GLN A 3 4.64 -10.19 8.79
CA GLN A 3 3.61 -10.05 7.75
C GLN A 3 2.61 -11.21 7.84
N LYS A 4 1.33 -10.89 8.03
CA LYS A 4 0.24 -11.85 7.96
C LYS A 4 -0.18 -12.03 6.50
N MET A 5 -0.26 -13.26 6.03
CA MET A 5 -0.67 -13.60 4.66
C MET A 5 -2.08 -14.19 4.65
N ILE A 6 -2.84 -13.94 3.58
CA ILE A 6 -4.17 -14.50 3.31
C ILE A 6 -4.14 -15.19 1.96
N GLN A 7 -4.70 -16.40 1.92
CA GLN A 7 -4.84 -17.18 0.70
C GLN A 7 -6.16 -16.84 0.02
N PHE A 8 -6.08 -16.37 -1.22
CA PHE A 8 -7.24 -16.16 -2.09
C PHE A 8 -7.44 -17.39 -3.00
N SER A 9 -8.65 -17.53 -3.54
CA SER A 9 -8.96 -18.55 -4.55
C SER A 9 -8.03 -18.40 -5.75
N GLY A 10 -7.48 -19.51 -6.26
CA GLY A 10 -6.50 -19.50 -7.36
C GLY A 10 -5.04 -19.49 -6.91
N ASP A 11 -4.76 -20.01 -5.70
CA ASP A 11 -3.41 -20.18 -5.16
C ASP A 11 -2.58 -18.88 -5.03
N VAL A 12 -3.24 -17.73 -4.95
CA VAL A 12 -2.60 -16.43 -4.71
C VAL A 12 -2.56 -16.11 -3.22
N SER A 13 -1.35 -15.97 -2.67
CA SER A 13 -1.12 -15.50 -1.30
C SER A 13 -0.77 -14.02 -1.29
N LEU A 14 -1.52 -13.21 -0.54
CA LEU A 14 -1.28 -11.76 -0.42
C LEU A 14 -1.14 -11.34 1.04
N PRO A 15 -0.45 -10.23 1.34
CA PRO A 15 -0.49 -9.62 2.65
C PRO A 15 -1.94 -9.31 3.07
N ALA A 16 -2.24 -9.52 4.34
CA ALA A 16 -3.57 -9.27 4.91
C ALA A 16 -3.95 -7.78 4.91
N ILE A 17 -2.99 -6.89 4.67
CA ILE A 17 -3.17 -5.45 4.59
C ILE A 17 -2.47 -4.91 3.35
N GLY A 18 -3.08 -3.92 2.69
CA GLY A 18 -2.59 -3.23 1.50
C GLY A 18 -2.58 -1.71 1.72
N GLN A 19 -1.74 -0.98 1.00
CA GLN A 19 -1.74 0.48 1.03
C GLN A 19 -2.74 1.02 0.01
N GLY A 20 -3.73 1.79 0.48
CA GLY A 20 -4.63 2.53 -0.41
C GLY A 20 -4.01 3.83 -0.92
N THR A 21 -4.31 4.21 -2.15
CA THR A 21 -3.77 5.43 -2.81
C THR A 21 -4.86 6.38 -3.30
N TRP A 22 -6.08 6.28 -2.75
CA TRP A 22 -7.18 7.16 -3.17
C TRP A 22 -6.86 8.63 -2.86
N TYR A 23 -7.16 9.52 -3.80
CA TYR A 23 -6.84 10.96 -3.77
C TYR A 23 -5.34 11.32 -3.80
N MET A 24 -4.42 10.35 -3.93
CA MET A 24 -3.01 10.67 -4.14
C MET A 24 -2.78 11.27 -5.54
N GLY A 25 -1.97 12.31 -5.62
CA GLY A 25 -1.60 12.99 -6.85
C GLY A 25 -2.56 14.10 -7.29
N GLU A 26 -3.59 14.41 -6.50
CA GLU A 26 -4.51 15.52 -6.79
C GLU A 26 -3.91 16.90 -6.50
N ASP A 27 -2.96 16.98 -5.57
CA ASP A 27 -2.22 18.20 -5.26
C ASP A 27 -0.72 17.98 -5.45
N ALA A 28 -0.12 18.73 -6.38
CA ALA A 28 1.31 18.67 -6.67
C ALA A 28 2.19 19.00 -5.46
N SER A 29 1.69 19.80 -4.52
CA SER A 29 2.39 20.14 -3.28
C SER A 29 2.55 18.91 -2.36
N GLN A 30 1.63 17.94 -2.43
CA GLN A 30 1.61 16.74 -1.60
C GLN A 30 2.49 15.59 -2.12
N ARG A 31 2.97 15.67 -3.37
CA ARG A 31 3.76 14.62 -4.03
C ARG A 31 4.90 14.06 -3.18
N LYS A 32 5.64 14.92 -2.47
CA LYS A 32 6.78 14.47 -1.64
C LYS A 32 6.31 13.57 -0.50
N THR A 33 5.21 13.94 0.15
CA THR A 33 4.62 13.22 1.27
C THR A 33 4.02 11.90 0.80
N GLU A 34 3.30 11.90 -0.32
CA GLU A 34 2.70 10.69 -0.91
C GLU A 34 3.77 9.67 -1.30
N VAL A 35 4.86 10.11 -1.94
CA VAL A 35 6.00 9.24 -2.28
C VAL A 35 6.69 8.71 -1.04
N ALA A 36 6.83 9.51 0.01
CA ALA A 36 7.40 9.05 1.28
C ALA A 36 6.52 7.97 1.92
N ALA A 37 5.19 8.13 1.91
CA ALA A 37 4.25 7.14 2.42
C ALA A 37 4.35 5.81 1.65
N LEU A 38 4.37 5.86 0.30
CA LEU A 38 4.55 4.67 -0.55
C LEU A 38 5.86 3.92 -0.27
N ARG A 39 6.95 4.65 0.00
CA ARG A 39 8.26 4.06 0.30
C ARG A 39 8.36 3.49 1.70
N ALA A 40 7.67 4.10 2.67
CA ALA A 40 7.61 3.58 4.03
C ALA A 40 6.94 2.19 4.05
N GLY A 41 5.98 1.97 3.15
CA GLY A 41 5.26 0.71 3.04
C GLY A 41 4.43 0.40 4.28
N ILE A 42 3.93 -0.84 4.34
CA ILE A 42 3.14 -1.40 5.46
C ILE A 42 3.63 -2.80 5.83
#